data_AF-F0P1Z2-F1
#
_entry.id   AF-F0P1Z2-F1
#
_cell.length_a   1.000
_cell.length_b   1.000
_cell.length_c   1.000
_cell.angle_alpha   90.00
_cell.angle_beta   90.00
_cell.angle_gamma   90.00
#
_symmetry.space_group_name_H-M   'P 1'
#
loop_
_entity.id
_entity.type
_entity.pdbx_description
1 polymer ?
#
loop_
_entity_poly.entity_id
_entity_poly.type
_entity_poly.pdbx_seq_one_letter_code
_entity_poly.pdbx_strand_id
1 'polypeptide(L)'
;MSINSSADNLGHIDMFKPFKHFFKRFFYQIIRFIKKYFWVLTCLFILGAILGFLQMKYQKSYESSLIVAPNFKSNEYLYDKIKVLDSKLKIKDIPFIKQLNLQQPEVITEIKIEPIVDIYSFVEYRDDKFKMVELMAEDSNVNKVIEDPNTSTFYDYHKIIIKSNAEISQADLQSIMSYLNDSEYYNKRKVLYIENVKKEIEQHRTSVELINQLLSNANVTTNNNVLVQNNNQLGDVIKYKSNLLIIIQNLSLDLENYSSVVKLVAKNDNYAPQASLLDNKIIVYPIVLVFLFILINSVVKVIRKVS
;
A
#
# COMPACT_ATOMS: atom_id res chain seq x y z
N MET A 1 -33.86 23.20 -63.20
CA MET A 1 -34.92 22.43 -62.50
C MET A 1 -34.51 20.97 -62.58
N SER A 2 -34.29 20.20 -61.51
CA SER A 2 -34.52 20.40 -60.08
C SER A 2 -33.25 20.03 -59.29
N ILE A 3 -33.07 20.72 -58.17
CA ILE A 3 -32.28 20.23 -57.04
C ILE A 3 -33.08 19.04 -56.47
N ASN A 4 -32.44 17.89 -56.26
CA ASN A 4 -32.96 16.91 -55.33
C ASN A 4 -31.86 16.56 -54.33
N SER A 5 -32.01 17.12 -53.14
CA SER A 5 -31.30 16.72 -51.94
C SER A 5 -31.84 15.38 -51.47
N SER A 6 -30.96 14.41 -51.35
CA SER A 6 -31.14 13.31 -50.39
C SER A 6 -29.77 12.79 -50.00
N ALA A 7 -28.99 13.66 -49.36
CA ALA A 7 -28.20 13.22 -48.22
C ALA A 7 -29.22 12.87 -47.14
N ASP A 8 -29.49 11.58 -46.98
CA ASP A 8 -29.91 10.92 -45.74
C ASP A 8 -30.38 9.51 -46.10
N ASN A 9 -29.41 8.62 -46.21
CA ASN A 9 -29.57 7.22 -45.84
C ASN A 9 -28.19 6.72 -45.47
N LEU A 10 -27.68 7.20 -44.33
CA LEU A 10 -26.79 6.38 -43.52
C LEU A 10 -27.54 5.07 -43.27
N GLY A 11 -27.21 4.05 -44.05
CA GLY A 11 -27.54 2.67 -43.73
C GLY A 11 -26.86 2.32 -42.42
N HIS A 12 -27.52 2.63 -41.30
CA HIS A 12 -27.32 1.96 -40.03
C HIS A 12 -27.78 0.52 -40.24
N ILE A 13 -26.89 -0.26 -40.87
CA ILE A 13 -26.99 -1.70 -40.95
C ILE A 13 -26.96 -2.18 -39.50
N ASP A 14 -28.12 -2.65 -39.05
CA ASP A 14 -28.39 -3.24 -37.75
C ASP A 14 -27.52 -4.49 -37.47
N MET A 15 -26.21 -4.31 -37.33
CA MET A 15 -25.23 -5.37 -37.06
C MET A 15 -25.50 -6.06 -35.70
N PHE A 16 -26.32 -5.44 -34.85
CA PHE A 16 -26.74 -5.97 -33.56
C PHE A 16 -28.06 -6.78 -33.58
N LYS A 17 -28.78 -6.89 -34.71
CA LYS A 17 -30.00 -7.72 -34.80
C LYS A 17 -29.81 -9.18 -34.36
N PRO A 18 -28.79 -9.93 -34.81
CA PRO A 18 -28.56 -11.31 -34.36
C PRO A 18 -28.23 -11.37 -32.86
N PHE A 19 -27.47 -10.40 -32.36
CA PHE A 19 -27.16 -10.24 -30.93
C PHE A 19 -28.45 -10.03 -30.13
N LYS A 20 -29.30 -9.07 -30.53
CA LYS A 20 -30.58 -8.77 -29.89
C LYS A 20 -31.51 -9.99 -29.84
N HIS A 21 -31.55 -10.79 -30.91
CA HIS A 21 -32.35 -12.01 -30.95
C HIS A 21 -31.80 -13.10 -30.01
N PHE A 22 -30.46 -13.26 -29.97
CA PHE A 22 -29.79 -14.14 -29.02
C PHE A 22 -30.09 -13.75 -27.56
N PHE A 23 -29.94 -12.47 -27.20
CA PHE A 23 -30.26 -11.99 -25.86
C PHE A 23 -31.73 -12.18 -25.52
N LYS A 24 -32.67 -11.87 -26.43
CA LYS A 24 -34.10 -12.09 -26.18
C LYS A 24 -34.42 -13.55 -25.89
N ARG A 25 -33.84 -14.48 -26.65
CA ARG A 25 -34.00 -15.93 -26.45
C ARG A 25 -33.34 -16.40 -25.14
N PHE A 26 -32.21 -15.82 -24.78
CA PHE A 26 -31.50 -16.10 -23.53
C PHE A 26 -32.29 -15.62 -22.31
N PHE A 27 -32.75 -14.36 -22.30
CA PHE A 27 -33.59 -13.81 -21.25
C PHE A 27 -34.90 -14.58 -21.06
N TYR A 28 -35.57 -14.96 -22.15
CA TYR A 28 -36.78 -15.78 -22.07
C TYR A 28 -36.52 -17.14 -21.40
N GLN A 29 -35.38 -17.78 -21.72
CA GLN A 29 -34.99 -19.04 -21.09
C GLN A 29 -34.71 -18.87 -19.59
N ILE A 30 -34.04 -17.80 -19.19
CA ILE A 30 -33.78 -17.47 -17.78
C ILE A 30 -35.10 -17.25 -17.04
N ILE A 31 -36.01 -16.44 -17.58
CA ILE A 31 -37.30 -16.16 -16.93
C ILE A 31 -38.11 -17.44 -16.75
N ARG A 32 -38.15 -18.30 -17.78
CA ARG A 32 -38.85 -19.60 -17.68
C ARG A 32 -38.20 -20.53 -16.66
N PHE A 33 -36.87 -20.53 -16.57
CA PHE A 33 -36.13 -21.30 -15.57
C PHE A 33 -36.45 -20.82 -14.15
N ILE A 34 -36.38 -19.52 -13.91
CA ILE A 34 -36.69 -18.91 -12.61
C ILE A 34 -38.12 -19.26 -12.20
N LYS A 35 -39.10 -19.11 -13.11
CA LYS A 35 -40.49 -19.49 -12.82
C LYS A 35 -40.65 -20.98 -12.48
N LYS A 36 -39.96 -21.86 -13.21
CA LYS A 36 -40.02 -23.32 -12.99
C LYS A 36 -39.41 -23.73 -11.65
N TYR A 37 -38.30 -23.12 -11.27
CA TYR A 37 -37.52 -23.48 -10.08
C TYR A 37 -37.63 -22.45 -8.96
N PHE A 38 -38.65 -21.60 -8.96
CA PHE A 38 -38.77 -20.45 -8.05
C PHE A 38 -38.63 -20.85 -6.58
N TRP A 39 -39.37 -21.89 -6.17
CA TRP A 39 -39.32 -22.41 -4.80
C TRP A 39 -37.96 -23.02 -4.44
N VAL A 40 -37.32 -23.72 -5.37
CA VAL A 40 -35.99 -24.33 -5.15
C VAL A 40 -34.93 -23.23 -5.01
N LEU A 41 -34.96 -22.22 -5.88
CA LEU A 41 -34.05 -21.08 -5.84
C LEU A 41 -34.21 -20.28 -4.54
N THR A 42 -35.45 -20.05 -4.11
CA THR A 42 -35.75 -19.36 -2.84
C THR A 42 -35.24 -20.16 -1.65
N CYS A 43 -35.46 -21.47 -1.63
CA CYS A 43 -34.96 -22.35 -0.57
C CYS A 43 -33.42 -22.35 -0.52
N LEU A 44 -32.74 -22.48 -1.67
CA LEU A 44 -31.29 -22.39 -1.76
C LEU A 44 -30.75 -21.03 -1.28
N PHE A 45 -31.45 -19.95 -1.62
CA PHE A 45 -31.07 -18.61 -1.20
C PHE A 45 -31.14 -18.46 0.33
N ILE A 46 -32.25 -18.89 0.93
CA ILE A 46 -32.43 -18.87 2.39
C ILE A 46 -31.38 -19.76 3.08
N LEU A 47 -31.16 -20.98 2.57
CA LEU A 47 -30.16 -21.90 3.11
C LEU A 47 -28.75 -21.31 3.03
N GLY A 48 -28.40 -20.70 1.90
CA GLY A 48 -27.14 -19.98 1.74
C GLY A 48 -26.99 -18.82 2.71
N ALA A 49 -28.07 -18.06 2.94
CA ALA A 49 -28.04 -16.92 3.86
C ALA A 49 -27.86 -17.37 5.30
N ILE A 50 -28.54 -18.46 5.72
CA ILE A 50 -28.37 -19.08 7.03
C ILE A 50 -26.92 -19.56 7.21
N LEU A 51 -26.37 -20.28 6.23
CA LEU A 51 -24.97 -20.73 6.28
C LEU A 51 -23.99 -19.57 6.38
N GLY A 52 -24.21 -18.51 5.60
CA GLY A 52 -23.37 -17.31 5.63
C GLY A 52 -23.45 -16.59 6.97
N PHE A 53 -24.63 -16.53 7.58
CA PHE A 53 -24.84 -15.89 8.88
C PHE A 53 -24.15 -16.66 10.00
N LEU A 54 -24.27 -18.00 10.01
CA LEU A 54 -23.58 -18.85 10.97
C LEU A 54 -22.06 -18.65 10.86
N GLN A 55 -21.51 -18.64 9.65
CA GLN A 55 -20.07 -18.42 9.46
C GLN A 55 -19.60 -17.06 9.98
N MET A 56 -20.33 -15.98 9.68
CA MET A 56 -20.00 -14.65 10.18
C MET A 56 -20.01 -14.60 11.72
N LYS A 57 -20.94 -15.31 12.36
CA LYS A 57 -21.04 -15.36 13.82
C LYS A 57 -19.86 -16.10 14.48
N TYR A 58 -19.37 -17.17 13.85
CA TYR A 58 -18.32 -18.02 14.42
C TYR A 58 -16.90 -17.68 13.97
N GLN A 59 -16.74 -17.06 12.79
CA GLN A 59 -15.45 -16.63 12.25
C GLN A 59 -15.37 -15.11 12.31
N LYS A 60 -15.01 -14.59 13.48
CA LYS A 60 -14.63 -13.18 13.59
C LYS A 60 -13.34 -12.97 12.78
N SER A 61 -13.24 -11.82 12.13
CA SER A 61 -12.03 -11.39 11.45
C SER A 61 -11.56 -10.11 12.12
N TYR A 62 -10.28 -10.04 12.43
CA TYR A 62 -9.60 -8.89 12.96
C TYR A 62 -8.50 -8.48 11.99
N GLU A 63 -8.21 -7.20 11.96
CA GLU A 63 -7.09 -6.66 11.21
C GLU A 63 -6.26 -5.77 12.13
N SER A 64 -4.94 -5.98 12.09
CA SER A 64 -3.96 -5.11 12.74
C SER A 64 -3.05 -4.55 11.67
N SER A 65 -2.70 -3.27 11.78
CA SER A 65 -1.84 -2.60 10.81
C SER A 65 -0.63 -1.99 11.49
N LEU A 66 0.57 -2.21 10.92
CA LEU A 66 1.81 -1.56 11.33
C LEU A 66 2.26 -0.62 10.20
N ILE A 67 2.36 0.67 10.49
CA ILE A 67 2.97 1.64 9.58
C ILE A 67 4.46 1.65 9.89
N VAL A 68 5.26 1.34 8.88
CA VAL A 68 6.71 1.19 9.00
C VAL A 68 7.46 2.05 7.98
N ALA A 69 8.66 2.46 8.35
CA ALA A 69 9.62 3.13 7.47
C ALA A 69 10.88 2.26 7.34
N PRO A 70 11.13 1.63 6.18
CA PRO A 70 12.38 0.91 5.91
C PRO A 70 13.53 1.90 5.70
N ASN A 71 14.60 1.73 6.47
CA ASN A 71 15.82 2.53 6.36
C ASN A 71 16.89 1.81 5.55
N PHE A 72 17.97 2.52 5.21
CA PHE A 72 19.18 1.96 4.59
C PHE A 72 18.91 1.25 3.25
N LYS A 73 17.87 1.66 2.52
CA LYS A 73 17.41 1.02 1.28
C LYS A 73 17.03 -0.45 1.49
N SER A 74 16.33 -0.74 2.59
CA SER A 74 15.89 -2.10 2.96
C SER A 74 14.49 -2.45 2.44
N ASN A 75 13.93 -1.68 1.51
CA ASN A 75 12.57 -1.85 0.99
C ASN A 75 12.36 -3.25 0.39
N GLU A 76 13.20 -3.68 -0.55
CA GLU A 76 13.11 -5.04 -1.14
C GLU A 76 13.25 -6.14 -0.06
N TYR A 77 14.21 -5.97 0.85
CA TYR A 77 14.39 -6.89 1.98
C TYR A 77 13.14 -7.02 2.85
N LEU A 78 12.46 -5.91 3.14
CA LEU A 78 11.23 -5.90 3.93
C LEU A 78 10.11 -6.68 3.21
N TYR A 79 9.91 -6.44 1.92
CA TYR A 79 8.89 -7.13 1.12
C TYR A 79 9.16 -8.65 1.06
N ASP A 80 10.41 -9.05 0.83
CA ASP A 80 10.80 -10.45 0.81
C ASP A 80 10.63 -11.12 2.18
N LYS A 81 11.03 -10.45 3.27
CA LYS A 81 10.82 -10.92 4.65
C LYS A 81 9.34 -11.14 4.96
N ILE A 82 8.47 -10.21 4.57
CA ILE A 82 7.01 -10.35 4.76
C ILE A 82 6.47 -11.53 3.95
N LYS A 83 6.89 -11.68 2.69
CA LYS A 83 6.48 -12.81 1.85
C LYS A 83 6.89 -14.15 2.45
N VAL A 84 8.12 -14.26 2.95
CA VAL A 84 8.60 -15.47 3.65
C VAL A 84 7.78 -15.71 4.90
N LEU A 85 7.58 -14.69 5.74
CA LEU A 85 6.79 -14.77 6.97
C LEU A 85 5.37 -15.28 6.71
N ASP A 86 4.65 -14.67 5.78
CA ASP A 86 3.29 -15.08 5.38
C ASP A 86 3.27 -16.54 4.89
N SER A 87 4.20 -16.91 4.01
CA SER A 87 4.27 -18.28 3.48
C SER A 87 4.53 -19.33 4.56
N LYS A 88 5.42 -19.02 5.53
CA LYS A 88 5.80 -19.91 6.62
C LYS A 88 4.69 -20.09 7.64
N LEU A 89 3.95 -19.01 7.93
CA LEU A 89 2.77 -19.07 8.79
C LEU A 89 1.64 -19.89 8.15
N LYS A 90 1.39 -19.70 6.85
CA LYS A 90 0.36 -20.45 6.09
C LYS A 90 0.59 -21.96 6.09
N ILE A 91 1.84 -22.39 5.96
CA ILE A 91 2.21 -23.82 6.01
C ILE A 91 2.42 -24.35 7.43
N LYS A 92 2.24 -23.50 8.46
CA LYS A 92 2.45 -23.84 9.87
C LYS A 92 3.85 -24.42 10.15
N ASP A 93 4.90 -23.79 9.63
CA ASP A 93 6.29 -24.21 9.85
C ASP A 93 6.67 -24.07 11.34
N ILE A 94 6.56 -25.17 12.09
CA ILE A 94 6.74 -25.19 13.56
C ILE A 94 8.14 -24.70 13.96
N PRO A 95 9.26 -25.17 13.37
CA PRO A 95 10.59 -24.63 13.67
C PRO A 95 10.68 -23.12 13.53
N PHE A 96 10.19 -22.58 12.40
CA PHE A 96 10.22 -21.15 12.14
C PHE A 96 9.35 -20.36 13.12
N ILE A 97 8.13 -20.83 13.39
CA ILE A 97 7.20 -20.20 14.34
C ILE A 97 7.79 -20.15 15.75
N LYS A 98 8.45 -21.22 16.19
CA LYS A 98 9.14 -21.25 17.49
C LYS A 98 10.29 -20.25 17.54
N GLN A 99 11.05 -20.11 16.46
CA GLN A 99 12.13 -19.11 16.37
C GLN A 99 11.60 -17.67 16.51
N LEU A 100 10.40 -17.40 15.99
CA LEU A 100 9.76 -16.08 16.11
C LEU A 100 9.23 -15.78 17.51
N ASN A 101 9.12 -16.76 18.40
CA ASN A 101 8.47 -16.61 19.72
C ASN A 101 7.04 -16.04 19.63
N LEU A 102 6.25 -16.51 18.67
CA LEU A 102 4.83 -16.17 18.59
C LEU A 102 4.03 -16.96 19.64
N GLN A 103 3.22 -16.26 20.42
CA GLN A 103 2.29 -16.79 21.41
C GLN A 103 1.06 -17.41 20.74
N GLN A 104 0.50 -16.74 19.72
CA GLN A 104 -0.72 -17.16 19.04
C GLN A 104 -0.55 -17.20 17.51
N PRO A 105 0.39 -18.00 16.97
CA PRO A 105 0.63 -18.06 15.53
C PRO A 105 -0.58 -18.59 14.74
N GLU A 106 -1.41 -19.42 15.37
CA GLU A 106 -2.56 -20.07 14.73
C GLU A 106 -3.70 -19.11 14.38
N VAL A 107 -3.75 -17.95 15.05
CA VAL A 107 -4.82 -16.97 14.80
C VAL A 107 -4.55 -16.12 13.57
N ILE A 108 -3.28 -16.02 13.15
CA ILE A 108 -2.85 -15.24 12.00
C ILE A 108 -3.21 -16.00 10.72
N THR A 109 -4.01 -15.37 9.86
CA THR A 109 -4.49 -15.97 8.61
C THR A 109 -3.74 -15.47 7.39
N GLU A 110 -3.30 -14.21 7.41
CA GLU A 110 -2.62 -13.57 6.28
C GLU A 110 -1.77 -12.40 6.77
N ILE A 111 -0.57 -12.24 6.20
CA ILE A 111 0.25 -11.04 6.35
C ILE A 111 0.56 -10.47 4.97
N LYS A 112 0.32 -9.18 4.80
CA LYS A 112 0.56 -8.44 3.55
C LYS A 112 1.31 -7.15 3.83
N ILE A 113 1.96 -6.61 2.81
CA ILE A 113 2.58 -5.30 2.84
C ILE A 113 2.15 -4.51 1.62
N GLU A 114 1.75 -3.27 1.86
CA GLU A 114 1.30 -2.33 0.85
C GLU A 114 2.02 -0.99 1.07
N PRO A 115 2.40 -0.27 0.01
CA PRO A 115 2.96 1.06 0.15
C PRO A 115 1.89 2.08 0.54
N ILE A 116 2.28 3.10 1.30
CA ILE A 116 1.46 4.28 1.52
C ILE A 116 1.84 5.29 0.44
N VAL A 117 1.04 5.32 -0.61
CA VAL A 117 1.25 6.21 -1.76
C VAL A 117 1.02 7.66 -1.34
N ASP A 118 2.11 8.43 -1.29
CA ASP A 118 2.08 9.88 -1.12
C ASP A 118 2.94 10.51 -2.22
N ILE A 119 2.28 10.91 -3.31
CA ILE A 119 2.92 11.44 -4.51
C ILE A 119 3.56 12.79 -4.21
N TYR A 120 2.97 13.60 -3.33
CA TYR A 120 3.49 14.92 -2.99
C TYR A 120 4.80 14.78 -2.23
N SER A 121 4.82 13.99 -1.15
CA SER A 121 6.06 13.70 -0.41
C SER A 121 7.11 13.01 -1.28
N PHE A 122 6.69 12.18 -2.24
CA PHE A 122 7.60 11.51 -3.16
C PHE A 122 8.36 12.50 -4.06
N VAL A 123 7.75 13.59 -4.50
CA VAL A 123 8.38 14.57 -5.40
C VAL A 123 9.05 15.75 -4.67
N GLU A 124 8.73 15.98 -3.40
CA GLU A 124 9.00 17.26 -2.71
C GLU A 124 10.50 17.59 -2.50
N TYR A 125 11.44 16.69 -2.78
CA TYR A 125 12.84 16.90 -2.40
C TYR A 125 13.90 16.55 -3.45
N ARG A 126 13.50 16.14 -4.66
CA ARG A 126 14.43 15.54 -5.63
C ARG A 126 13.99 15.76 -7.09
N ASP A 127 14.76 16.58 -7.81
CA ASP A 127 14.56 16.86 -9.24
C ASP A 127 14.45 15.58 -10.09
N ASP A 128 15.21 14.53 -9.71
CA ASP A 128 15.17 13.21 -10.34
C ASP A 128 13.83 12.49 -10.13
N LYS A 129 13.24 12.58 -8.92
CA LYS A 129 11.92 11.99 -8.65
C LYS A 129 10.80 12.76 -9.33
N PHE A 130 10.90 14.10 -9.36
CA PHE A 130 9.97 14.94 -10.11
C PHE A 130 10.00 14.62 -11.60
N LYS A 131 11.21 14.50 -12.19
CA LYS A 131 11.37 14.11 -13.60
C LYS A 131 10.80 12.72 -13.88
N MET A 132 10.95 11.78 -12.96
CA MET A 132 10.35 10.46 -13.10
C MET A 132 8.82 10.53 -13.12
N VAL A 133 8.21 11.26 -12.18
CA VAL A 133 6.75 11.45 -12.16
C VAL A 133 6.26 12.18 -13.42
N GLU A 134 7.00 13.16 -13.92
CA GLU A 134 6.71 13.85 -15.18
C GLU A 134 6.71 12.88 -16.37
N LEU A 135 7.75 12.03 -16.51
CA LEU A 135 7.82 11.00 -17.55
C LEU A 135 6.70 9.94 -17.43
N MET A 136 6.32 9.59 -16.20
CA MET A 136 5.20 8.68 -15.94
C MET A 136 3.85 9.34 -16.21
N ALA A 137 3.78 10.67 -16.12
CA ALA A 137 2.59 11.47 -16.40
C ALA A 137 2.32 11.67 -17.90
N GLU A 138 3.38 11.63 -18.71
CA GLU A 138 3.30 11.66 -20.18
C GLU A 138 2.62 10.40 -20.74
N ASP A 139 2.72 9.26 -20.04
CA ASP A 139 1.91 8.09 -20.34
C ASP A 139 0.51 8.28 -19.74
N SER A 140 -0.53 8.12 -20.56
CA SER A 140 -1.95 8.33 -20.22
C SER A 140 -2.52 7.44 -19.08
N ASN A 141 -1.66 6.75 -18.34
CA ASN A 141 -1.98 5.86 -17.22
C ASN A 141 -1.12 6.10 -15.96
N VAL A 142 -0.84 7.36 -15.64
CA VAL A 142 -0.09 7.81 -14.46
C VAL A 142 -0.44 7.01 -13.18
N ASN A 143 -1.73 6.80 -12.93
CA ASN A 143 -2.21 6.05 -11.76
C ASN A 143 -1.69 4.60 -11.73
N LYS A 144 -1.59 3.93 -12.89
CA LYS A 144 -1.07 2.55 -12.95
C LYS A 144 0.42 2.47 -12.68
N VAL A 145 1.17 3.50 -13.05
CA VAL A 145 2.63 3.52 -12.84
C VAL A 145 2.97 3.89 -11.40
N ILE A 146 2.17 4.74 -10.77
CA ILE A 146 2.29 5.14 -9.36
C ILE A 146 1.91 3.97 -8.42
N GLU A 147 0.94 3.15 -8.83
CA GLU A 147 0.49 1.95 -8.11
C GLU A 147 1.24 0.67 -8.52
N ASP A 148 2.20 0.75 -9.46
CA ASP A 148 2.94 -0.43 -9.92
C ASP A 148 3.77 -1.03 -8.75
N PRO A 149 3.67 -2.34 -8.50
CA PRO A 149 4.47 -3.01 -7.47
C PRO A 149 5.98 -2.75 -7.53
N ASN A 150 6.53 -2.47 -8.72
CA ASN A 150 7.96 -2.23 -8.93
C ASN A 150 8.39 -0.79 -8.58
N THR A 151 7.50 0.19 -8.71
CA THR A 151 7.76 1.60 -8.35
C THR A 151 7.33 1.90 -6.92
N SER A 152 6.34 1.17 -6.43
CA SER A 152 5.72 1.42 -5.13
C SER A 152 6.55 0.93 -3.95
N THR A 153 7.60 0.16 -4.18
CA THR A 153 8.61 -0.11 -3.14
C THR A 153 9.46 1.11 -2.77
N PHE A 154 9.44 2.19 -3.58
CA PHE A 154 10.26 3.40 -3.34
C PHE A 154 9.59 4.46 -2.46
N TYR A 155 8.37 4.24 -1.99
CA TYR A 155 7.75 5.13 -1.00
C TYR A 155 8.42 4.99 0.37
N ASP A 156 8.38 6.05 1.16
CA ASP A 156 9.08 6.10 2.45
C ASP A 156 8.33 5.29 3.54
N TYR A 157 7.00 5.21 3.42
CA TYR A 157 6.15 4.51 4.38
C TYR A 157 5.41 3.34 3.75
N HIS A 158 5.32 2.25 4.50
CA HIS A 158 4.60 1.05 4.12
C HIS A 158 3.69 0.61 5.25
N LYS A 159 2.56 0.02 4.87
CA LYS A 159 1.57 -0.55 5.77
C LYS A 159 1.67 -2.08 5.70
N ILE A 160 2.07 -2.69 6.81
CA ILE A 160 1.96 -4.13 7.00
C ILE A 160 0.58 -4.42 7.56
N ILE A 161 -0.19 -5.25 6.87
CA ILE A 161 -1.56 -5.65 7.22
C ILE A 161 -1.51 -7.09 7.70
N ILE A 162 -1.97 -7.33 8.91
CA ILE A 162 -2.02 -8.64 9.54
C ILE A 162 -3.49 -8.98 9.81
N LYS A 163 -3.99 -10.01 9.13
CA LYS A 163 -5.35 -10.52 9.34
C LYS A 163 -5.33 -11.71 10.27
N SER A 164 -6.34 -11.79 11.13
CA SER A 164 -6.48 -12.87 12.08
C SER A 164 -7.94 -13.22 12.35
N ASN A 165 -8.16 -14.45 12.86
CA ASN A 165 -9.48 -14.91 13.29
C ASN A 165 -9.78 -14.60 14.78
N ALA A 166 -8.79 -14.09 15.51
CA ALA A 166 -8.88 -13.62 16.88
C ALA A 166 -7.97 -12.40 17.08
N GLU A 167 -8.10 -11.73 18.23
CA GLU A 167 -7.25 -10.60 18.58
C GLU A 167 -5.78 -11.04 18.68
N ILE A 168 -4.89 -10.34 17.99
CA ILE A 168 -3.44 -10.59 18.06
C ILE A 168 -2.88 -9.90 19.29
N SER A 169 -1.97 -10.58 19.98
CA SER A 169 -1.31 -10.02 21.15
C SER A 169 -0.27 -8.96 20.78
N GLN A 170 -0.04 -8.01 21.69
CA GLN A 170 1.03 -7.02 21.54
C GLN A 170 2.41 -7.68 21.39
N ALA A 171 2.63 -8.78 22.12
CA ALA A 171 3.86 -9.56 22.06
C ALA A 171 4.09 -10.16 20.67
N ASP A 172 3.06 -10.70 20.02
CA ASP A 172 3.17 -11.24 18.67
C ASP A 172 3.54 -10.16 17.65
N LEU A 173 2.92 -8.98 17.76
CA LEU A 173 3.24 -7.84 16.88
C LEU A 173 4.70 -7.37 17.09
N GLN A 174 5.19 -7.39 18.34
CA GLN A 174 6.59 -7.08 18.64
C GLN A 174 7.55 -8.15 18.14
N SER A 175 7.20 -9.43 18.25
CA SER A 175 7.96 -10.55 17.69
C SER A 175 8.09 -10.44 16.17
N ILE A 176 7.00 -10.12 15.47
CA ILE A 176 7.01 -9.84 14.02
C ILE A 176 7.96 -8.68 13.72
N MET A 177 7.84 -7.56 14.44
CA MET A 177 8.71 -6.39 14.23
C MET A 177 10.20 -6.71 14.49
N SER A 178 10.47 -7.57 15.47
CA SER A 178 11.83 -8.02 15.80
C SER A 178 12.42 -8.86 14.67
N TYR A 179 11.64 -9.79 14.12
CA TYR A 179 12.03 -10.58 12.95
C TYR A 179 12.33 -9.73 11.71
N LEU A 180 11.55 -8.67 11.47
CA LEU A 180 11.78 -7.75 10.35
C LEU A 180 13.05 -6.90 10.52
N ASN A 181 13.54 -6.73 11.76
CA ASN A 181 14.79 -6.04 12.06
C ASN A 181 15.99 -7.00 12.20
N ASP A 182 15.76 -8.31 12.11
CA ASP A 182 16.78 -9.34 12.23
C ASP A 182 17.51 -9.53 10.88
N SER A 183 18.58 -8.75 10.71
CA SER A 183 19.55 -8.88 9.62
C SER A 183 20.92 -8.40 10.06
N GLU A 184 21.92 -9.27 9.98
CA GLU A 184 23.31 -8.89 10.25
C GLU A 184 23.79 -7.79 9.28
N TYR A 185 23.51 -7.95 7.98
CA TYR A 185 23.92 -7.00 6.94
C TYR A 185 23.36 -5.60 7.19
N TYR A 186 22.05 -5.47 7.42
CA TYR A 186 21.44 -4.15 7.62
C TYR A 186 21.76 -3.56 8.99
N ASN A 187 21.97 -4.38 10.02
CA ASN A 187 22.41 -3.86 11.33
C ASN A 187 23.83 -3.28 11.27
N LYS A 188 24.75 -3.86 10.49
CA LYS A 188 26.08 -3.26 10.23
C LYS A 188 25.96 -1.92 9.51
N ARG A 189 25.11 -1.84 8.48
CA ARG A 189 24.85 -0.59 7.75
C ARG A 189 24.23 0.48 8.63
N LYS A 190 23.29 0.12 9.50
CA LYS A 190 22.68 1.02 10.48
C LYS A 190 23.72 1.72 11.35
N VAL A 191 24.64 0.96 11.94
CA VAL A 191 25.71 1.50 12.79
C VAL A 191 26.57 2.50 12.01
N LEU A 192 27.06 2.11 10.84
CA LEU A 192 27.87 2.98 9.98
C LEU A 192 27.13 4.26 9.57
N TYR A 193 25.84 4.16 9.24
CA TYR A 193 25.04 5.30 8.84
C TYR A 193 24.84 6.29 9.99
N ILE A 194 24.51 5.80 11.18
CA ILE A 194 24.37 6.61 12.40
C ILE A 194 25.68 7.33 12.73
N GLU A 195 26.82 6.63 12.63
CA GLU A 195 28.14 7.21 12.88
C GLU A 195 28.46 8.32 11.87
N ASN A 196 28.20 8.08 10.58
CA ASN A 196 28.43 9.08 9.53
C ASN A 196 27.57 10.33 9.73
N VAL A 197 26.28 10.16 10.04
CA VAL A 197 25.36 11.29 10.28
C VAL A 197 25.79 12.09 11.51
N LYS A 198 26.21 11.43 12.60
CA LYS A 198 26.73 12.11 13.79
C LYS A 198 27.97 12.94 13.47
N LYS A 199 28.89 12.39 12.67
CA LYS A 199 30.10 13.10 12.23
C LYS A 199 29.76 14.30 11.35
N GLU A 200 28.79 14.16 10.46
CA GLU A 200 28.30 15.26 9.60
C GLU A 200 27.69 16.39 10.43
N ILE A 201 26.85 16.06 11.43
CA ILE A 201 26.30 17.03 12.39
C ILE A 201 27.43 17.77 13.13
N GLU A 202 28.44 17.05 13.60
CA GLU A 202 29.59 17.63 14.30
C GLU A 202 30.36 18.62 13.40
N GLN A 203 30.63 18.23 12.15
CA GLN A 203 31.30 19.10 11.17
C GLN A 203 30.50 20.37 10.86
N HIS A 204 29.18 20.25 10.74
CA HIS A 204 28.31 21.41 10.55
C HIS A 204 28.28 22.32 11.78
N ARG A 205 28.28 21.75 13.00
CA ARG A 205 28.36 22.54 14.25
C ARG A 205 29.67 23.32 14.33
N THR A 206 30.81 22.68 14.06
CA THR A 206 32.10 23.37 14.00
C THR A 206 32.09 24.51 12.97
N SER A 207 31.47 24.29 11.80
CA SER A 207 31.33 25.34 10.78
C SER A 207 30.50 26.53 11.27
N VAL A 208 29.41 26.27 11.99
CA VAL A 208 28.58 27.32 12.61
C VAL A 208 29.36 28.09 13.68
N GLU A 209 30.18 27.41 14.49
CA GLU A 209 31.03 28.04 15.50
C GLU A 209 32.09 28.97 14.88
N LEU A 210 32.75 28.52 13.82
CA LEU A 210 33.70 29.35 13.06
C LEU A 210 33.01 30.60 12.47
N ILE A 211 31.81 30.44 11.91
CA ILE A 211 31.02 31.58 11.43
C ILE A 211 30.68 32.54 12.56
N ASN A 212 30.30 32.04 13.74
CA ASN A 212 30.03 32.89 14.91
C ASN A 212 31.26 33.73 15.30
N GLN A 213 32.45 33.13 15.30
CA GLN A 213 33.70 33.82 15.59
C GLN A 213 34.03 34.90 14.54
N LEU A 214 33.81 34.61 13.25
CA LEU A 214 34.00 35.59 12.17
C LEU A 214 33.05 36.79 12.33
N LEU A 215 31.78 36.52 12.61
CA LEU A 215 30.76 37.57 12.81
C LEU A 215 31.03 38.41 14.05
N SER A 216 31.51 37.81 15.16
CA SER A 216 31.86 38.58 16.36
C SER A 216 33.05 39.51 16.13
N ASN A 217 34.04 39.09 15.33
CA ASN A 217 35.22 39.90 15.02
C ASN A 217 34.90 41.06 14.06
N ALA A 218 33.91 40.90 13.17
CA ALA A 218 33.45 41.96 12.26
C ALA A 218 32.86 43.18 13.00
N ASN A 219 32.25 42.97 14.18
CA ASN A 219 31.67 44.06 14.98
C ASN A 219 32.73 44.93 15.69
N VAL A 220 34.01 44.54 15.71
CA VAL A 220 35.09 45.22 16.47
C VAL A 220 35.82 46.29 15.64
N THR A 221 35.63 46.34 14.31
CA THR A 221 36.34 47.28 13.40
C THR A 221 35.50 48.51 13.05
N THR A 222 35.05 49.27 14.05
CA THR A 222 34.45 50.60 13.86
C THR A 222 35.54 51.70 13.86
N ASN A 223 36.39 51.72 12.83
CA ASN A 223 37.21 52.88 12.50
C ASN A 223 37.24 53.06 10.96
N ASN A 224 36.38 53.97 10.50
CA ASN A 224 36.38 54.72 9.23
C ASN A 224 36.33 53.96 7.87
N ASN A 225 35.22 54.21 7.15
CA ASN A 225 35.04 54.19 5.68
C ASN A 225 34.95 52.86 4.88
N VAL A 226 35.05 51.67 5.48
CA VAL A 226 34.91 50.39 4.74
C VAL A 226 33.50 49.73 4.86
N LEU A 227 32.61 50.32 5.66
CA LEU A 227 31.36 49.68 6.13
C LEU A 227 30.29 49.41 5.05
N VAL A 228 30.30 50.09 3.90
CA VAL A 228 29.19 50.01 2.93
C VAL A 228 29.32 48.84 1.94
N GLN A 229 30.53 48.33 1.66
CA GLN A 229 30.73 47.17 0.75
C GLN A 229 30.60 45.80 1.43
N ASN A 230 30.77 45.71 2.75
CA ASN A 230 30.77 44.42 3.47
C ASN A 230 29.38 43.89 3.87
N ASN A 231 28.31 44.68 3.73
CA ASN A 231 26.97 44.27 4.17
C ASN A 231 26.36 43.11 3.37
N ASN A 232 26.60 43.04 2.05
CA ASN A 232 26.08 41.94 1.23
C ASN A 232 26.77 40.61 1.57
N GLN A 233 28.09 40.62 1.76
CA GLN A 233 28.86 39.41 2.11
C GLN A 233 28.50 38.90 3.51
N LEU A 234 28.20 39.79 4.46
CA LEU A 234 27.74 39.42 5.79
C LEU A 234 26.35 38.77 5.76
N GLY A 235 25.45 39.27 4.91
CA GLY A 235 24.14 38.68 4.66
C GLY A 235 24.22 37.25 4.15
N ASP A 236 25.12 36.99 3.20
CA ASP A 236 25.35 35.64 2.65
C ASP A 236 25.89 34.66 3.70
N VAL A 237 26.82 35.11 4.56
CA VAL A 237 27.37 34.31 5.66
C VAL A 237 26.28 33.96 6.69
N ILE A 238 25.42 34.92 7.05
CA ILE A 238 24.29 34.69 7.96
C ILE A 238 23.30 33.70 7.35
N LYS A 239 22.98 33.85 6.05
CA LYS A 239 22.10 32.93 5.33
C LYS A 239 22.69 31.52 5.30
N TYR A 240 23.98 31.38 5.01
CA TYR A 240 24.67 30.09 5.04
C TYR A 240 24.63 29.45 6.43
N LYS A 241 24.87 30.22 7.50
CA LYS A 241 24.70 29.73 8.88
C LYS A 241 23.27 29.24 9.16
N SER A 242 22.25 29.99 8.72
CA SER A 242 20.85 29.57 8.87
C SER A 242 20.60 28.22 8.18
N ASN A 243 21.13 28.04 6.98
CA ASN A 243 21.02 26.78 6.25
C ASN A 243 21.73 25.63 6.98
N LEU A 244 22.93 25.86 7.51
CA LEU A 244 23.64 24.84 8.31
C LEU A 244 22.84 24.41 9.54
N LEU A 245 22.17 25.36 10.23
CA LEU A 245 21.31 25.04 11.38
C LEU A 245 20.10 24.19 10.97
N ILE A 246 19.48 24.48 9.83
CA ILE A 246 18.38 23.67 9.27
C ILE A 246 18.88 22.25 8.93
N ILE A 247 20.05 22.14 8.29
CA ILE A 247 20.67 20.84 7.98
C ILE A 247 20.91 20.04 9.26
N ILE A 248 21.49 20.66 10.30
CA ILE A 248 21.71 20.01 11.60
C ILE A 248 20.39 19.52 12.22
N GLN A 249 19.32 20.31 12.14
CA GLN A 249 18.00 19.92 12.65
C GLN A 249 17.46 18.70 11.90
N ASN A 250 17.50 18.70 10.57
CA ASN A 250 17.03 17.59 9.74
C ASN A 250 17.85 16.32 9.98
N LEU A 251 19.19 16.41 10.01
CA LEU A 251 20.06 15.27 10.33
C LEU A 251 19.81 14.73 11.75
N SER A 252 19.44 15.59 12.70
CA SER A 252 19.11 15.18 14.06
C SER A 252 17.78 14.41 14.13
N LEU A 253 16.78 14.81 13.34
CA LEU A 253 15.52 14.07 13.20
C LEU A 253 15.74 12.72 12.51
N ASP A 254 16.58 12.71 11.48
CA ASP A 254 16.98 11.50 10.76
C ASP A 254 17.62 10.44 11.68
N LEU A 255 18.42 10.86 12.67
CA LEU A 255 19.01 9.92 13.65
C LEU A 255 17.95 9.13 14.43
N GLU A 256 16.82 9.75 14.76
CA GLU A 256 15.70 9.06 15.43
C GLU A 256 15.04 8.04 14.49
N ASN A 257 14.94 8.38 13.20
CA ASN A 257 14.43 7.47 12.18
C ASN A 257 15.38 6.27 11.97
N TYR A 258 16.69 6.49 11.98
CA TYR A 258 17.72 5.46 11.78
C TYR A 258 17.93 4.49 12.96
N SER A 259 17.15 4.60 14.05
CA SER A 259 17.29 3.72 15.22
C SER A 259 17.13 2.22 14.91
N SER A 260 16.45 1.89 13.80
CA SER A 260 16.09 0.53 13.40
C SER A 260 16.19 0.36 11.88
N VAL A 261 16.39 -0.88 11.41
CA VAL A 261 16.39 -1.20 9.98
C VAL A 261 15.01 -0.95 9.38
N VAL A 262 13.97 -1.38 10.08
CA VAL A 262 12.57 -1.10 9.78
C VAL A 262 11.98 -0.43 11.01
N LYS A 263 11.74 0.88 10.94
CA LYS A 263 11.18 1.68 12.04
C LYS A 263 9.67 1.51 12.09
N LEU A 264 9.14 1.21 13.28
CA LEU A 264 7.70 1.30 13.54
C LEU A 264 7.34 2.78 13.76
N VAL A 265 6.42 3.29 12.95
CA VAL A 265 5.97 4.68 12.98
C VAL A 265 4.63 4.79 13.72
N ALA A 266 3.69 3.91 13.36
CA ALA A 266 2.38 3.86 13.98
C ALA A 266 1.81 2.44 13.93
N LYS A 267 0.82 2.19 14.76
CA LYS A 267 0.20 0.89 14.94
C LYS A 267 -1.28 1.05 15.25
N ASN A 268 -2.11 0.24 14.58
CA ASN A 268 -3.53 0.12 14.87
C ASN A 268 -3.84 -1.35 15.14
N ASP A 269 -4.53 -1.61 16.25
CA ASP A 269 -4.72 -2.96 16.76
C ASP A 269 -6.14 -3.45 16.61
N ASN A 270 -6.26 -4.68 16.12
CA ASN A 270 -7.46 -5.51 16.22
C ASN A 270 -8.77 -4.78 15.85
N TYR A 271 -8.77 -3.99 14.78
CA TYR A 271 -9.98 -3.38 14.27
C TYR A 271 -10.76 -4.37 13.41
N ALA A 272 -12.09 -4.22 13.39
CA ALA A 272 -12.93 -5.00 12.49
C ALA A 272 -12.69 -4.52 11.05
N PRO A 273 -12.28 -5.39 10.12
CA PRO A 273 -12.06 -4.99 8.73
C PRO A 273 -13.38 -4.53 8.10
N GLN A 274 -13.31 -3.53 7.22
CA GLN A 274 -14.46 -3.17 6.38
C GLN A 274 -14.73 -4.34 5.42
N ALA A 275 -15.87 -5.01 5.61
CA ALA A 275 -16.24 -6.14 4.78
C ALA A 275 -16.57 -5.68 3.36
N SER A 276 -15.80 -6.15 2.36
CA SER A 276 -16.20 -6.04 0.96
C SER A 276 -17.47 -6.86 0.71
N LEU A 277 -18.24 -6.51 -0.32
CA LEU A 277 -19.43 -7.27 -0.73
C LEU A 277 -19.10 -8.75 -1.01
N LEU A 278 -17.88 -9.04 -1.47
CA LEU A 278 -17.39 -10.40 -1.74
C LEU A 278 -16.89 -11.15 -0.48
N ASP A 279 -16.60 -10.42 0.60
CA ASP A 279 -16.22 -11.04 1.88
C ASP A 279 -17.45 -11.40 2.70
N ASN A 280 -18.58 -10.75 2.42
CA ASN A 280 -19.84 -11.03 3.09
C ASN A 280 -20.45 -12.37 2.64
N LYS A 281 -20.14 -13.43 3.38
CA LYS A 281 -20.62 -14.80 3.10
C LYS A 281 -22.14 -14.93 3.16
N ILE A 282 -22.85 -14.04 3.87
CA ILE A 282 -24.32 -13.96 3.86
C ILE A 282 -24.84 -13.67 2.45
N ILE A 283 -24.09 -12.91 1.64
CA ILE A 283 -24.44 -12.57 0.26
C ILE A 283 -23.84 -13.60 -0.72
N VAL A 284 -22.57 -13.98 -0.53
CA VAL A 284 -21.85 -14.85 -1.48
C VAL A 284 -22.42 -16.27 -1.51
N TYR A 285 -22.72 -16.88 -0.36
CA TYR A 285 -23.20 -18.27 -0.34
C TYR A 285 -24.54 -18.48 -1.04
N PRO A 286 -25.56 -17.64 -0.85
CA PRO A 286 -26.78 -17.71 -1.65
C PRO A 286 -26.50 -17.66 -3.16
N ILE A 287 -25.65 -16.72 -3.60
CA ILE A 287 -25.34 -16.53 -5.02
C ILE A 287 -24.62 -17.76 -5.58
N VAL A 288 -23.62 -18.28 -4.87
CA VAL A 288 -22.84 -19.46 -5.28
C VAL A 288 -23.73 -20.70 -5.37
N LEU A 289 -24.59 -20.94 -4.38
CA LEU A 289 -25.52 -22.08 -4.40
C LEU A 289 -26.50 -21.99 -5.58
N VAL A 290 -27.10 -20.82 -5.79
CA VAL A 290 -28.00 -20.58 -6.93
C VAL A 290 -27.28 -20.78 -8.26
N PHE A 291 -26.06 -20.24 -8.38
CA PHE A 291 -25.25 -20.37 -9.59
C PHE A 291 -24.88 -21.83 -9.87
N LEU A 292 -24.44 -22.58 -8.85
CA LEU A 292 -24.12 -24.01 -8.97
C LEU A 292 -25.35 -24.82 -9.41
N PHE A 293 -26.53 -24.53 -8.85
CA PHE A 293 -27.78 -25.17 -9.26
C PHE A 293 -28.12 -24.90 -10.74
N ILE A 294 -27.94 -23.66 -11.20
CA ILE A 294 -28.15 -23.29 -12.61
C ILE A 294 -27.19 -24.04 -13.52
N LEU A 295 -25.90 -24.14 -13.15
CA LEU A 295 -24.89 -24.88 -13.90
C LEU A 295 -25.23 -26.36 -14.01
N ILE A 296 -25.49 -27.02 -12.88
CA ILE A 296 -25.82 -28.45 -12.83
C ILE A 296 -27.04 -28.74 -13.70
N ASN A 297 -28.11 -27.96 -13.56
CA ASN A 297 -29.34 -28.20 -14.32
C ASN A 297 -29.16 -27.92 -15.83
N SER A 298 -28.28 -26.99 -16.19
CA SER A 298 -27.94 -26.72 -17.59
C SER A 298 -27.17 -27.89 -18.21
N VAL A 299 -26.17 -28.44 -17.50
CA VAL A 299 -25.42 -29.62 -17.94
C VAL A 299 -26.33 -30.84 -18.07
N VAL A 300 -27.16 -31.13 -17.06
CA VAL A 300 -28.12 -32.25 -17.09
C VAL A 300 -29.07 -32.15 -18.29
N LYS A 301 -29.54 -30.95 -18.62
CA LYS A 301 -30.42 -30.72 -19.77
C LYS A 301 -29.73 -30.95 -21.10
N VAL A 302 -28.43 -30.65 -21.22
CA VAL A 302 -27.65 -30.94 -22.43
C VAL A 302 -27.45 -32.45 -22.57
N ILE A 303 -27.06 -33.14 -21.50
CA ILE A 303 -26.85 -34.60 -21.49
C ILE A 303 -28.14 -35.33 -21.91
N ARG A 304 -29.30 -34.96 -21.33
CA ARG A 304 -30.61 -35.54 -21.68
C ARG A 304 -31.12 -35.22 -23.09
N LYS A 305 -30.47 -34.32 -23.82
CA LYS A 305 -30.82 -33.98 -25.20
C LYS A 305 -29.95 -34.73 -26.21
N VAL A 306 -28.79 -35.22 -25.77
CA VAL A 306 -27.81 -35.95 -26.60
C VAL A 306 -28.01 -37.47 -26.48
N SER A 307 -28.53 -37.95 -25.33
CA SER A 307 -29.07 -39.31 -25.17
C SER A 307 -30.51 -39.40 -25.64
#